data_AF-X1DNL3-F1
#
_entry.id   AF-X1DNL3-F1
#
_cell.length_a   1.000
_cell.length_b   1.000
_cell.length_c   1.000
_cell.angle_alpha   90.00
_cell.angle_beta   90.00
_cell.angle_gamma   90.00
#
_symmetry.space_group_name_H-M   'P 1'
#
loop_
_entity.id
_entity.type
_entity.pdbx_description
1 polymer ?
#
loop_
_entity_poly.entity_id
_entity_poly.type
_entity_poly.pdbx_seq_one_letter_code
_entity_poly.pdbx_strand_id
1 'polypeptide(L)'
;ALYGELDYVEKHLQDYPDYCILNLCRLIYSFETKDVVVSKAQASYWAHNALPRWKRHIELASKSYARQATPEDRQFMLAEVGKFLEFAKGRIERVSKKSVNNREETR
;
A
#
# COMPACT_ATOMS: atom_id res chain seq x y z
N ALA A 1 -4.15 -10.38 -10.83
CA ALA A 1 -3.95 -10.46 -9.37
C ALA A 1 -3.94 -9.08 -8.70
N LEU A 2 -3.00 -8.18 -9.04
CA LEU A 2 -2.84 -6.90 -8.33
C LEU A 2 -4.06 -5.95 -8.41
N TYR A 3 -4.75 -5.86 -9.55
CA TYR A 3 -5.96 -5.03 -9.66
C TYR A 3 -7.12 -5.55 -8.78
N GLY A 4 -7.29 -6.87 -8.67
CA GLY A 4 -8.30 -7.44 -7.77
C GLY A 4 -8.00 -7.18 -6.28
N GLU A 5 -6.72 -7.09 -5.90
CA GLU A 5 -6.31 -6.69 -4.55
C GLU A 5 -6.59 -5.19 -4.30
N LEU A 6 -6.44 -4.34 -5.32
CA LEU A 6 -6.81 -2.92 -5.23
C LEU A 6 -8.33 -2.76 -5.07
N ASP A 7 -9.14 -3.48 -5.85
CA ASP A 7 -10.60 -3.50 -5.71
C ASP A 7 -11.03 -3.98 -4.32
N TYR A 8 -10.33 -4.99 -3.77
CA TYR A 8 -10.59 -5.47 -2.42
C TYR A 8 -10.31 -4.39 -1.38
N VAL A 9 -9.18 -3.70 -1.49
CA VAL A 9 -8.84 -2.57 -0.60
C VAL A 9 -9.95 -1.52 -0.66
N GLU A 10 -10.34 -1.07 -1.85
CA GLU A 10 -11.37 -0.03 -2.02
C GLU A 10 -12.68 -0.37 -1.30
N LYS A 11 -13.07 -1.64 -1.32
CA LYS A 11 -14.32 -2.10 -0.68
C LYS A 11 -14.25 -2.23 0.84
N HIS A 12 -13.06 -2.41 1.41
CA HIS A 12 -12.90 -2.81 2.83
C HIS A 12 -12.07 -1.85 3.68
N LEU A 13 -11.77 -0.64 3.17
CA LEU A 13 -10.97 0.37 3.87
C LEU A 13 -11.46 0.66 5.29
N GLN A 14 -12.78 0.71 5.48
CA GLN A 14 -13.39 1.06 6.77
C GLN A 14 -13.59 -0.14 7.69
N ASP A 15 -13.57 -1.35 7.16
CA ASP A 15 -13.71 -2.58 7.93
C ASP A 15 -12.36 -3.02 8.51
N TYR A 16 -11.34 -3.05 7.64
CA TYR A 16 -10.01 -3.60 7.91
C TYR A 16 -8.89 -2.63 7.46
N PRO A 17 -8.76 -1.46 8.10
CA PRO A 17 -7.84 -0.42 7.64
C PRO A 17 -6.37 -0.83 7.72
N ASP A 18 -5.98 -1.59 8.74
CA ASP A 18 -4.63 -2.14 8.90
C ASP A 18 -4.27 -3.12 7.77
N TYR A 19 -5.16 -4.07 7.48
CA TYR A 19 -4.99 -4.99 6.36
C TYR A 19 -4.86 -4.22 5.04
N CYS A 20 -5.71 -3.22 4.82
CA CYS A 20 -5.68 -2.37 3.65
C CYS A 20 -4.35 -1.61 3.52
N ILE A 21 -3.83 -0.99 4.59
CA ILE A 21 -2.52 -0.31 4.59
C ILE A 21 -1.41 -1.28 4.19
N LEU A 22 -1.37 -2.49 4.76
CA LEU A 22 -0.35 -3.48 4.42
C LEU A 22 -0.48 -3.98 2.97
N ASN A 23 -1.70 -4.14 2.47
CA ASN A 23 -1.93 -4.53 1.08
C ASN A 23 -1.53 -3.41 0.11
N LEU A 24 -1.78 -2.14 0.45
CA LEU A 24 -1.33 -0.99 -0.34
C LEU A 24 0.20 -0.92 -0.41
N CYS A 25 0.91 -1.21 0.69
CA CYS A 25 2.37 -1.32 0.66
C CYS A 25 2.83 -2.40 -0.32
N ARG A 26 2.20 -3.58 -0.28
CA ARG A 26 2.48 -4.69 -1.20
C ARG A 26 2.20 -4.33 -2.65
N LEU A 27 1.11 -3.62 -2.94
CA LEU A 27 0.77 -3.14 -4.27
C LEU A 27 1.82 -2.16 -4.79
N ILE A 28 2.15 -1.12 -4.02
CA ILE A 28 3.17 -0.13 -4.41
C ILE A 28 4.50 -0.84 -4.71
N TYR A 29 4.97 -1.70 -3.80
CA TYR A 29 6.19 -2.48 -4.01
C TYR A 29 6.12 -3.28 -5.31
N SER A 30 5.02 -4.01 -5.54
CA SER A 30 4.89 -4.88 -6.71
C SER A 30 4.93 -4.10 -8.02
N PHE A 31 4.28 -2.94 -8.07
CA PHE A 31 4.30 -2.11 -9.27
C PHE A 31 5.66 -1.47 -9.52
N GLU A 32 6.35 -1.02 -8.47
CA GLU A 32 7.67 -0.38 -8.56
C GLU A 32 8.80 -1.35 -8.89
N THR A 33 8.82 -2.52 -8.25
CA THR A 33 9.90 -3.50 -8.37
C THR A 33 9.63 -4.57 -9.42
N LYS A 34 8.40 -4.65 -9.92
CA LYS A 34 7.90 -5.73 -10.81
C LYS A 34 7.90 -7.12 -10.17
N ASP A 35 7.96 -7.19 -8.84
CA ASP A 35 7.90 -8.44 -8.08
C ASP A 35 6.57 -8.57 -7.33
N VAL A 36 5.79 -9.60 -7.70
CA VAL A 36 4.46 -9.88 -7.14
C VAL A 36 4.46 -10.95 -6.04
N VAL A 37 5.60 -11.62 -5.83
CA VAL A 37 5.76 -12.76 -4.90
C VAL A 37 6.28 -12.26 -3.54
N VAL A 38 5.99 -11.02 -3.19
CA VAL A 38 6.37 -10.42 -1.91
C VAL A 38 5.25 -10.56 -0.87
N SER A 39 5.63 -10.82 0.38
CA SER A 39 4.70 -10.83 1.51
C SER A 39 4.32 -9.40 1.94
N LYS A 40 3.18 -9.26 2.63
CA LYS A 40 2.76 -7.96 3.21
C LYS A 40 3.79 -7.41 4.20
N ALA A 41 4.38 -8.26 5.03
CA ALA A 41 5.37 -7.86 6.03
C ALA A 41 6.68 -7.39 5.39
N GLN A 42 7.17 -8.11 4.37
CA GLN A 42 8.37 -7.70 3.65
C GLN A 42 8.13 -6.39 2.88
N ALA A 43 6.98 -6.27 2.22
CA ALA A 43 6.62 -5.05 1.52
C ALA A 43 6.41 -3.85 2.46
N SER A 44 5.83 -4.04 3.64
CA SER A 44 5.66 -2.96 4.63
C SER A 44 7.00 -2.49 5.20
N TYR A 45 7.95 -3.41 5.44
CA TYR A 45 9.31 -3.06 5.85
C TYR A 45 10.03 -2.22 4.80
N TRP A 46 9.94 -2.59 3.52
CA TRP A 46 10.45 -1.77 2.43
C TRP A 46 9.74 -0.40 2.37
N ALA A 47 8.40 -0.40 2.45
CA ALA A 47 7.58 0.80 2.32
C ALA A 47 7.84 1.80 3.45
N HIS A 48 8.14 1.33 4.66
CA HIS A 48 8.51 2.18 5.78
C HIS A 48 9.68 3.10 5.43
N ASN A 49 10.70 2.55 4.75
CA ASN A 49 11.86 3.33 4.31
C ASN A 49 11.56 4.16 3.04
N ALA A 50 10.83 3.58 2.08
CA ALA A 50 10.55 4.21 0.79
C ALA A 50 9.48 5.33 0.86
N LEU A 51 8.64 5.34 1.89
CA LEU A 51 7.49 6.24 2.05
C LEU A 51 7.54 7.04 3.38
N PRO A 52 8.50 7.97 3.57
CA PRO A 52 8.70 8.67 4.85
C PRO A 52 7.45 9.35 5.42
N ARG A 53 6.62 9.96 4.57
CA ARG A 53 5.36 10.62 4.96
C ARG A 53 4.32 9.63 5.53
N TRP A 54 4.39 8.36 5.14
CA TRP A 54 3.41 7.34 5.50
C TRP A 54 3.92 6.39 6.58
N LYS A 55 5.14 6.58 7.12
CA LYS A 55 5.75 5.72 8.16
C LYS A 55 4.81 5.39 9.31
N ARG A 56 4.18 6.40 9.92
CA ARG A 56 3.23 6.21 11.03
C ARG A 56 2.10 5.23 10.67
N HIS A 57 1.54 5.32 9.46
CA HIS A 57 0.45 4.45 9.02
C HIS A 57 0.92 3.00 8.94
N ILE A 58 2.12 2.80 8.37
CA ILE A 58 2.74 1.50 8.16
C ILE A 58 3.13 0.86 9.50
N GLU A 59 3.66 1.66 10.43
CA GLU A 59 3.99 1.24 11.79
C GLU A 59 2.74 0.77 12.55
N LEU A 60 1.67 1.57 12.53
CA LEU A 60 0.42 1.22 13.21
C LEU A 60 -0.26 -0.01 12.62
N ALA A 61 -0.24 -0.16 11.29
CA ALA A 61 -0.77 -1.35 10.64
C ALA A 61 0.07 -2.60 10.98
N SER A 62 1.39 -2.47 11.04
CA SER A 62 2.29 -3.56 11.46
C SER A 62 2.09 -3.92 12.94
N LYS A 63 1.88 -2.92 13.79
CA LYS A 63 1.54 -3.09 15.22
C LYS A 63 0.19 -3.81 15.39
N SER A 64 -0.80 -3.47 14.56
CA SER A 64 -2.10 -4.17 14.54
C SER A 64 -1.96 -5.62 14.13
N TYR A 65 -1.17 -5.90 13.09
CA TYR A 65 -0.87 -7.26 12.66
C TYR A 65 -0.18 -8.11 13.75
N ALA A 66 0.66 -7.47 14.56
CA ALA A 66 1.28 -8.08 15.75
C ALA A 66 0.32 -8.20 16.96
N ARG A 67 -0.95 -7.82 16.82
CA ARG A 67 -1.97 -7.76 17.89
C ARG A 67 -1.61 -6.84 19.05
N GLN A 68 -0.88 -5.76 18.76
CA GLN A 68 -0.41 -4.79 19.74
C GLN A 68 -1.06 -3.41 19.59
N ALA A 69 -1.86 -3.17 18.55
CA ALA A 69 -2.48 -1.87 18.31
C ALA A 69 -3.58 -1.57 19.35
N THR A 70 -3.71 -0.28 19.69
CA THR A 70 -4.77 0.20 20.57
C THR A 70 -6.00 0.65 19.77
N PRO A 71 -7.15 0.90 20.42
CA PRO A 71 -8.31 1.50 19.75
C PRO A 71 -8.00 2.85 19.10
N GLU A 72 -7.15 3.67 19.70
CA GLU A 72 -6.71 4.97 19.17
C GLU A 72 -5.86 4.80 17.90
N ASP A 73 -4.99 3.80 17.88
CA ASP A 73 -4.23 3.43 16.67
C ASP A 73 -5.20 3.07 15.53
N ARG A 74 -6.25 2.28 15.83
CA ARG A 74 -7.28 1.92 14.85
C ARG A 74 -8.05 3.14 14.36
N GLN A 75 -8.44 4.06 15.25
CA GLN A 75 -9.13 5.29 14.86
C GLN A 75 -8.27 6.17 13.94
N PHE A 76 -6.98 6.31 14.25
CA PHE A 76 -6.05 7.02 13.38
C PHE A 76 -5.99 6.37 11.99
N MET A 77 -5.87 5.04 11.93
CA MET A 77 -5.82 4.33 10.65
C MET A 77 -7.11 4.54 9.84
N LEU A 78 -8.30 4.45 10.46
CA LEU A 78 -9.57 4.69 9.77
C LEU A 78 -9.66 6.09 9.16
N ALA A 79 -9.23 7.11 9.93
CA ALA A 79 -9.29 8.50 9.48
C ALA A 79 -8.36 8.77 8.29
N GLU A 80 -7.23 8.08 8.21
CA GLU A 80 -6.18 8.39 7.23
C GLU A 80 -6.07 7.40 6.06
N VAL A 81 -6.64 6.19 6.18
CA VAL A 81 -6.43 5.13 5.18
C VAL A 81 -6.93 5.52 3.78
N GLY A 82 -7.98 6.34 3.69
CA GLY A 82 -8.45 6.90 2.41
C GLY A 82 -7.38 7.73 1.70
N LYS A 83 -6.68 8.60 2.43
CA LYS A 83 -5.58 9.41 1.87
C LYS A 83 -4.41 8.54 1.43
N PHE A 84 -4.15 7.45 2.15
CA PHE A 84 -3.10 6.51 1.77
C PHE A 84 -3.46 5.73 0.50
N LEU A 85 -4.72 5.33 0.32
CA LEU A 85 -5.22 4.74 -0.92
C LEU A 85 -5.01 5.69 -2.11
N GLU A 86 -5.42 6.96 -1.99
CA GLU A 86 -5.27 7.95 -3.06
C GLU A 86 -3.80 8.10 -3.47
N PHE A 87 -2.92 8.20 -2.48
CA PHE A 87 -1.48 8.23 -2.72
C PHE A 87 -0.98 6.99 -3.45
N ALA A 88 -1.40 5.79 -3.01
CA ALA A 88 -1.00 4.53 -3.61
C ALA A 88 -1.44 4.43 -5.08
N LYS A 89 -2.70 4.79 -5.37
CA LYS A 89 -3.24 4.84 -6.74
C LYS A 89 -2.40 5.74 -7.64
N GLY A 90 -2.14 6.98 -7.20
CA GLY A 90 -1.34 7.93 -7.97
C GLY A 90 0.09 7.43 -8.23
N ARG A 91 0.66 6.66 -7.30
CA ARG A 91 2.00 6.07 -7.47
C ARG A 91 2.00 4.92 -8.47
N ILE A 92 1.03 4.01 -8.37
CA ILE A 92 0.83 2.88 -9.29
C ILE A 92 0.59 3.39 -10.72
N GLU A 93 -0.25 4.41 -10.88
CA GLU A 93 -0.56 4.98 -12.20
C GLU A 93 0.69 5.58 -12.86
N ARG A 94 1.49 6.37 -12.13
CA ARG A 94 2.75 6.94 -12.65
C ARG A 94 3.71 5.88 -13.15
N VAL A 95 3.89 4.80 -12.39
CA VAL A 95 4.79 3.70 -12.77
C VAL A 95 4.25 2.95 -13.99
N SER A 96 2.94 2.78 -14.07
CA SER A 96 2.27 2.11 -15.19
C SER A 96 2.44 2.91 -16.48
N LYS A 97 2.22 4.24 -16.45
CA LYS A 97 2.42 5.14 -17.60
C LYS A 97 3.87 5.15 -18.07
N LYS A 98 4.85 5.29 -17.16
CA LYS A 98 6.27 5.23 -17.51
C LYS A 98 6.65 3.92 -18.22
N SER A 99 6.04 2.81 -17.81
CA SER A 99 6.28 1.49 -18.41
C SER A 99 5.70 1.34 -19.82
N VAL A 100 4.74 2.19 -20.22
CA VAL A 100 4.15 2.22 -21.56
C VAL A 100 5.01 3.08 -22.48
N ASN A 101 5.32 4.32 -22.09
CA ASN A 101 6.17 5.23 -22.87
C ASN A 101 7.53 4.60 -23.21
N ASN A 102 8.17 3.95 -22.24
CA ASN A 102 9.46 3.29 -22.46
C ASN A 102 9.40 2.14 -23.49
N ARG A 103 8.23 1.52 -23.74
CA ARG A 103 8.09 0.45 -24.75
C ARG A 103 7.80 0.99 -26.15
N GLU A 104 7.28 2.20 -26.25
CA GLU A 104 7.00 2.87 -27.53
C GLU A 104 8.26 3.53 -28.10
N GLU A 105 9.17 4.02 -27.26
CA GLU A 105 10.47 4.58 -27.69
C GLU A 105 11.50 3.53 -28.14
N THR A 106 11.26 2.23 -27.89
CA THR A 106 12.16 1.14 -28.35
C THR A 106 11.67 0.42 -29.60
N ARG A 107 10.68 0.97 -30.31
CA ARG A 107 10.12 0.41 -31.55
C ARG A 107 10.51 1.20 -32.78
#